data_AF-A0A7S3HCL4-F1
#
_entry.id   AF-A0A7S3HCL4-F1
#
_cell.length_a   1.000
_cell.length_b   1.000
_cell.length_c   1.000
_cell.angle_alpha   90.00
_cell.angle_beta   90.00
_cell.angle_gamma   90.00
#
_symmetry.space_group_name_H-M   'P 1'
#
loop_
_entity.id
_entity.type
_entity.pdbx_description
1 polymer ?
#
loop_
_entity_poly.entity_id
_entity_poly.type
_entity_poly.pdbx_seq_one_letter_code
_entity_poly.pdbx_strand_id
1 'polypeptide(L)'
;WAKNIVHMQLPNGITLTVYRWGNYLDLRIQMKPLPGGQDGTCGNFNGMASDDTTQAIFERIGIRVGQGDMLFKDRAPIKFTEEMAEMLHTDCVADQLSTSREYCQKELPASASTIQVNSCLYDFCFGMNEHALRTAKTFATQAEREALGVE
;
A
#
# COMPACT_ATOMS: atom_id res chain seq x y z
N TRP A 1 -15.99 -2.91 -19.98
CA TRP A 1 -14.56 -2.99 -20.33
C TRP A 1 -14.16 -4.46 -20.37
N ALA A 2 -13.21 -4.88 -21.21
CA ALA A 2 -12.79 -6.29 -21.26
C ALA A 2 -11.78 -6.57 -20.14
N LYS A 3 -12.07 -7.53 -19.27
CA LYS A 3 -11.20 -7.94 -18.16
C LYS A 3 -9.84 -8.41 -18.68
N ASN A 4 -8.80 -7.62 -18.47
CA ASN A 4 -7.44 -7.95 -18.90
C ASN A 4 -6.70 -8.63 -17.73
N ILE A 5 -6.51 -9.93 -17.84
CA ILE A 5 -5.78 -10.73 -16.84
C ILE A 5 -4.49 -11.23 -17.48
N VAL A 6 -3.37 -10.97 -16.82
CA VAL A 6 -2.05 -11.46 -17.23
C VAL A 6 -1.59 -12.51 -16.22
N HIS A 7 -1.27 -13.70 -16.70
CA HIS A 7 -0.68 -14.78 -15.90
C HIS A 7 0.80 -14.92 -16.23
N MET A 8 1.64 -14.92 -15.20
CA MET A 8 3.08 -15.11 -15.32
C MET A 8 3.54 -16.24 -14.42
N GLN A 9 4.35 -17.14 -14.97
CA GLN A 9 5.15 -18.08 -14.19
C GLN A 9 6.56 -17.54 -14.09
N LEU A 10 7.02 -17.34 -12.87
CA LEU A 10 8.33 -16.83 -12.55
C LEU A 10 9.20 -17.97 -11.99
N PRO A 11 10.53 -17.79 -11.90
CA PRO A 11 11.41 -18.76 -11.25
C PRO A 11 10.97 -19.11 -9.82
N ASN A 12 11.49 -20.23 -9.29
CA ASN A 12 11.24 -20.72 -7.93
C ASN A 12 9.77 -21.11 -7.63
N GLY A 13 8.95 -21.29 -8.68
CA GLY A 13 7.55 -21.69 -8.52
C GLY A 13 6.63 -20.55 -8.08
N ILE A 14 7.05 -19.30 -8.32
CA ILE A 14 6.21 -18.12 -8.07
C ILE A 14 5.25 -17.95 -9.26
N THR A 15 3.96 -17.81 -8.96
CA THR A 15 2.93 -17.48 -9.95
C THR A 15 2.38 -16.10 -9.64
N LEU A 16 2.32 -15.24 -10.66
CA LEU A 16 1.77 -13.90 -10.56
C LEU A 16 0.56 -13.77 -11.49
N THR A 17 -0.58 -13.36 -10.94
CA THR A 17 -1.75 -12.96 -11.72
C THR A 17 -1.98 -11.47 -11.54
N VAL A 18 -1.97 -10.73 -12.64
CA VAL A 18 -2.23 -9.28 -12.66
C VAL A 18 -3.62 -9.05 -13.24
N TYR A 19 -4.50 -8.45 -12.45
CA TYR A 19 -5.80 -7.97 -12.89
C TYR A 19 -5.66 -6.49 -13.22
N ARG A 20 -5.76 -6.14 -14.50
CA ARG A 20 -5.66 -4.76 -14.94
C ARG A 20 -7.05 -4.19 -15.09
N TRP A 21 -7.43 -3.26 -14.23
CA TRP A 21 -8.67 -2.49 -14.28
C TRP A 21 -8.48 -1.22 -15.10
N GLY A 22 -9.55 -0.44 -15.31
CA GLY A 22 -9.46 0.81 -16.08
C GLY A 22 -8.46 1.82 -15.50
N ASN A 23 -8.34 1.84 -14.17
CA ASN A 23 -7.60 2.87 -13.42
C ASN A 23 -6.67 2.31 -12.31
N TYR A 24 -6.66 0.99 -12.07
CA TYR A 24 -5.77 0.38 -11.07
C TYR A 24 -5.38 -1.06 -11.46
N LEU A 25 -4.44 -1.63 -10.71
CA LEU A 25 -4.00 -3.02 -10.85
C LEU A 25 -4.23 -3.76 -9.52
N ASP A 26 -4.78 -4.97 -9.59
CA ASP A 26 -4.66 -5.92 -8.49
C ASP A 26 -3.66 -7.00 -8.87
N LEU A 27 -2.92 -7.49 -7.88
CA LEU A 27 -1.94 -8.56 -8.06
C LEU A 27 -2.23 -9.68 -7.08
N ARG A 28 -2.21 -10.92 -7.58
CA ARG A 28 -2.18 -12.12 -6.75
C ARG A 28 -0.83 -12.81 -6.94
N ILE A 29 -0.07 -12.88 -5.86
CA ILE A 29 1.19 -13.63 -5.79
C ILE A 29 0.89 -14.97 -5.12
N GLN A 30 1.29 -16.06 -5.75
CA GLN A 30 1.25 -17.39 -5.16
C GLN A 30 2.66 -17.97 -5.17
N MET A 31 3.11 -18.43 -4.02
CA MET A 31 4.47 -18.94 -3.83
C MET A 31 4.53 -19.85 -2.60
N LYS A 32 5.64 -20.57 -2.48
CA LYS A 32 6.09 -21.20 -1.24
C LYS A 32 7.12 -20.29 -0.54
N PRO A 33 7.42 -20.51 0.74
CA PRO A 33 8.56 -19.85 1.38
C PRO A 33 9.84 -20.01 0.55
N LEU A 34 10.50 -18.91 0.24
CA LEU A 34 11.70 -18.92 -0.62
C LEU A 34 12.96 -19.32 0.15
N PRO A 35 13.93 -19.99 -0.52
CA PRO A 35 15.27 -20.17 0.03
C PRO A 35 15.90 -18.81 0.35
N GLY A 36 16.43 -18.65 1.57
CA GLY A 36 16.98 -17.37 2.04
C GLY A 36 15.95 -16.45 2.72
N GLY A 37 14.69 -16.87 2.80
CA GLY A 37 13.62 -16.07 3.39
C GLY A 37 13.01 -15.06 2.41
N GLN A 38 11.99 -14.36 2.88
CA GLN A 38 11.32 -13.29 2.17
C GLN A 38 10.76 -12.30 3.18
N ASP A 39 10.58 -11.05 2.78
CA ASP A 39 9.89 -10.04 3.57
C ASP A 39 9.38 -8.92 2.64
N GLY A 40 8.45 -8.13 3.13
CA GLY A 40 7.84 -7.04 2.37
C GLY A 40 6.47 -6.67 2.89
N THR A 41 5.74 -5.88 2.10
CA THR A 41 4.38 -5.42 2.47
C THR A 41 3.38 -6.56 2.65
N CYS A 42 3.64 -7.74 2.06
CA CYS A 42 2.81 -8.94 2.24
C CYS A 42 3.27 -9.84 3.39
N GLY A 43 4.26 -9.41 4.18
CA GLY A 43 4.81 -10.17 5.29
C GLY A 43 6.02 -11.05 4.94
N ASN A 44 6.53 -11.75 5.96
CA ASN A 44 7.76 -12.56 5.84
C ASN A 44 7.50 -14.06 5.55
N PHE A 45 6.22 -14.48 5.55
CA PHE A 45 5.78 -15.84 5.27
C PHE A 45 6.35 -16.92 6.22
N ASN A 46 6.61 -16.58 7.48
CA ASN A 46 7.10 -17.52 8.50
C ASN A 46 5.98 -18.32 9.22
N GLY A 47 4.71 -18.04 8.90
CA GLY A 47 3.54 -18.67 9.51
C GLY A 47 2.98 -17.95 10.75
N MET A 48 3.54 -16.80 11.13
CA MET A 48 3.11 -16.00 12.29
C MET A 48 2.51 -14.66 11.88
N ALA A 49 1.22 -14.65 11.54
CA ALA A 49 0.53 -13.44 11.06
C ALA A 49 0.60 -12.24 12.04
N SER A 50 0.87 -12.46 13.33
CA SER A 50 1.02 -11.38 14.32
C SER A 50 2.22 -10.47 14.07
N ASP A 51 3.25 -10.94 13.34
CA ASP A 51 4.41 -10.12 12.99
C ASP A 51 4.30 -9.49 11.58
N ASP A 52 3.21 -9.72 10.84
CA ASP A 52 2.98 -9.14 9.52
C ASP A 52 2.16 -7.83 9.58
N THR A 53 2.14 -7.18 10.75
CA THR A 53 1.59 -5.82 10.89
C THR A 53 2.51 -4.79 10.23
N THR A 54 1.96 -3.67 9.77
CA THR A 54 2.75 -2.57 9.18
C THR A 54 3.90 -2.11 10.07
N GLN A 55 3.63 -1.98 11.38
CA GLN A 55 4.65 -1.58 12.36
C GLN A 55 5.79 -2.62 12.44
N ALA A 56 5.46 -3.90 12.59
CA ALA A 56 6.45 -4.96 12.67
C ALA A 56 7.25 -5.13 11.37
N ILE A 57 6.62 -4.93 10.20
CA ILE A 57 7.32 -4.91 8.90
C ILE A 57 8.31 -3.75 8.87
N PHE A 58 7.90 -2.54 9.26
CA PHE A 58 8.80 -1.37 9.28
C PHE A 58 9.98 -1.55 10.24
N GLU A 59 9.77 -2.20 11.38
CA GLU A 59 10.85 -2.53 12.32
C GLU A 59 11.87 -3.49 11.70
N ARG A 60 11.44 -4.45 10.88
CA ARG A 60 12.34 -5.44 10.25
C ARG A 60 13.10 -4.91 9.05
N ILE A 61 12.41 -4.26 8.11
CA ILE A 61 12.97 -3.92 6.79
C ILE A 61 13.00 -2.43 6.49
N GLY A 62 12.51 -1.61 7.43
CA GLY A 62 12.39 -0.17 7.26
C GLY A 62 11.19 0.26 6.43
N ILE A 63 11.01 1.58 6.33
CA ILE A 63 9.88 2.21 5.64
C ILE A 63 10.09 2.25 4.12
N ARG A 64 11.35 2.16 3.68
CA ARG A 64 11.74 2.30 2.26
C ARG A 64 12.74 1.22 1.89
N VAL A 65 12.61 0.71 0.66
CA VAL A 65 13.56 -0.23 0.06
C VAL A 65 15.00 0.30 0.18
N GLY A 66 15.95 -0.50 0.65
CA GLY A 66 17.36 -0.14 0.75
C GLY A 66 17.97 0.24 -0.60
N GLN A 67 19.04 1.03 -0.64
CA GLN A 67 19.63 1.43 -1.93
C GLN A 67 20.16 0.22 -2.71
N GLY A 68 20.72 -0.78 -2.03
CA GLY A 68 21.22 -2.01 -2.65
C GLY A 68 20.13 -2.91 -3.23
N ASP A 69 18.89 -2.76 -2.77
CA ASP A 69 17.74 -3.59 -3.17
C ASP A 69 16.81 -2.87 -4.16
N MET A 70 17.11 -1.60 -4.50
CA MET A 70 16.28 -0.84 -5.42
C MET A 70 16.48 -1.30 -6.86
N LEU A 71 15.37 -1.62 -7.52
CA LEU A 71 15.33 -1.86 -8.97
C LEU A 71 15.41 -0.56 -9.80
N PHE A 72 15.15 0.59 -9.18
CA PHE A 72 15.16 1.89 -9.83
C PHE A 72 16.49 2.60 -9.59
N LYS A 73 16.96 3.32 -10.62
CA LYS A 73 18.20 4.12 -10.54
C LYS A 73 18.15 5.14 -9.41
N ASP A 74 17.02 5.81 -9.28
CA ASP A 74 16.82 6.91 -8.33
C ASP A 74 15.64 6.62 -7.41
N ARG A 75 15.74 7.08 -6.16
CA ARG A 75 14.62 6.98 -5.20
C ARG A 75 13.50 7.89 -5.67
N ALA A 76 12.28 7.37 -5.69
CA ALA A 76 11.11 8.22 -5.85
C ALA A 76 11.13 9.31 -4.75
N PRO A 77 11.00 10.60 -5.10
CA PRO A 77 10.88 11.64 -4.09
C PRO A 77 9.60 11.41 -3.28
N ILE A 78 9.66 11.66 -1.97
CA ILE A 78 8.45 11.72 -1.16
C ILE A 78 7.73 12.99 -1.61
N LYS A 79 6.55 12.83 -2.19
CA LYS A 79 5.69 13.94 -2.62
C LYS A 79 4.39 13.86 -1.83
N PHE A 80 3.92 15.01 -1.39
CA PHE A 80 2.56 15.20 -0.93
C PHE A 80 1.93 16.17 -1.93
N THR A 81 1.03 15.67 -2.77
CA THR A 81 0.48 16.46 -3.88
C THR A 81 -0.70 17.30 -3.42
N GLU A 82 -1.13 18.25 -4.26
CA GLU A 82 -2.31 19.07 -3.99
C GLU A 82 -3.58 18.20 -3.91
N GLU A 83 -3.67 17.16 -4.74
CA GLU A 83 -4.79 16.20 -4.72
C GLU A 83 -4.82 15.39 -3.42
N MET A 84 -3.65 15.01 -2.90
CA MET A 84 -3.56 14.35 -1.59
C MET A 84 -3.99 15.28 -0.45
N ALA A 85 -3.66 16.57 -0.55
CA ALA A 85 -4.07 17.59 0.41
C ALA A 85 -5.58 17.80 0.41
N GLU A 86 -6.17 17.89 -0.78
CA GLU A 86 -7.62 18.01 -0.96
C GLU A 86 -8.34 16.78 -0.38
N MET A 87 -7.91 15.57 -0.75
CA MET A 87 -8.50 14.33 -0.23
C MET A 87 -8.38 14.24 1.29
N LEU A 88 -7.23 14.61 1.86
CA LEU A 88 -7.05 14.65 3.32
C LEU A 88 -8.02 15.63 4.00
N HIS A 89 -8.34 16.74 3.34
CA HIS A 89 -9.26 17.74 3.87
C HIS A 89 -10.74 17.34 3.73
N THR A 90 -11.12 16.69 2.63
CA THR A 90 -12.52 16.38 2.31
C THR A 90 -12.96 15.03 2.84
N ASP A 91 -12.08 14.03 2.80
CA ASP A 91 -12.47 12.62 2.91
C ASP A 91 -11.94 11.95 4.20
N CYS A 92 -11.01 12.59 4.92
CA CYS A 92 -10.60 12.10 6.24
C CYS A 92 -11.50 12.68 7.33
N VAL A 93 -12.21 11.81 8.05
CA VAL A 93 -13.11 12.19 9.15
C VAL A 93 -12.36 13.00 10.21
N ALA A 94 -12.95 14.08 10.73
CA ALA A 94 -12.28 15.03 11.64
C ALA A 94 -11.62 14.37 12.85
N ASP A 95 -12.31 13.41 13.50
CA ASP A 95 -11.76 12.68 14.64
C ASP A 95 -10.55 11.82 14.23
N GLN A 96 -10.64 11.14 13.09
CA GLN A 96 -9.53 10.36 12.53
C GLN A 96 -8.35 11.24 12.16
N LEU A 97 -8.58 12.43 11.61
CA LEU A 97 -7.53 13.40 11.28
C LEU A 97 -6.84 13.91 12.56
N SER A 98 -7.59 14.16 13.63
CA SER A 98 -7.03 14.54 14.94
C SER A 98 -6.16 13.42 15.51
N THR A 99 -6.66 12.19 15.55
CA THR A 99 -5.91 11.02 16.01
C THR A 99 -4.66 10.78 15.16
N SER A 100 -4.77 10.94 13.84
CA SER A 100 -3.62 10.80 12.93
C SER A 100 -2.52 11.80 13.24
N ARG A 101 -2.89 13.03 13.62
CA ARG A 101 -1.93 14.09 13.95
C ARG A 101 -1.13 13.76 15.19
N GLU A 102 -1.80 13.31 16.25
CA GLU A 102 -1.15 12.89 17.48
C GLU A 102 -0.23 11.68 17.24
N TYR A 103 -0.71 10.69 16.49
CA TYR A 103 0.07 9.51 16.11
C TYR A 103 1.32 9.91 15.32
N CYS A 104 1.17 10.65 14.23
CA CYS A 104 2.28 11.01 13.35
C CYS A 104 3.31 11.91 14.04
N GLN A 105 2.90 12.79 14.95
CA GLN A 105 3.83 13.62 15.73
C GLN A 105 4.66 12.80 16.72
N LYS A 106 4.11 11.68 17.21
CA LYS A 106 4.80 10.78 18.13
C LYS A 106 5.76 9.84 17.41
N GLU A 107 5.34 9.30 16.27
CA GLU A 107 6.10 8.27 15.54
C GLU A 107 7.21 8.87 14.65
N LEU A 108 7.02 10.10 14.16
CA LEU A 108 8.03 10.75 13.32
C LEU A 108 9.10 11.45 14.19
N PRO A 109 10.35 11.48 13.73
CA PRO A 109 11.40 12.23 14.41
C PRO A 109 11.06 13.73 14.43
N ALA A 110 11.50 14.45 15.46
CA ALA A 110 11.26 15.90 15.59
C ALA A 110 11.80 16.74 14.41
N SER A 111 12.72 16.19 13.61
CA SER A 111 13.27 16.79 12.39
C SER A 111 12.45 16.50 11.13
N ALA A 112 11.30 15.82 11.23
CA ALA A 112 10.47 15.49 10.09
C ALA A 112 9.94 16.74 9.38
N SER A 113 10.04 16.75 8.06
CA SER A 113 9.51 17.81 7.22
C SER A 113 7.97 17.79 7.18
N THR A 114 7.37 18.92 6.81
CA THR A 114 5.92 19.03 6.60
C THR A 114 5.40 18.00 5.60
N ILE A 115 6.18 17.68 4.56
CA ILE A 115 5.83 16.65 3.58
C ILE A 115 5.72 15.28 4.26
N GLN A 116 6.69 14.90 5.10
CA GLN A 116 6.68 13.62 5.80
C GLN A 116 5.51 13.52 6.78
N VAL A 117 5.23 14.61 7.52
CA VAL A 117 4.07 14.66 8.42
C VAL A 117 2.78 14.49 7.62
N ASN A 118 2.57 15.27 6.56
CA ASN A 118 1.36 15.19 5.74
C ASN A 118 1.18 13.83 5.05
N SER A 119 2.28 13.21 4.58
CA SER A 119 2.24 11.85 4.05
C SER A 119 1.82 10.84 5.11
N CYS A 120 2.30 10.97 6.35
CA CYS A 120 1.87 10.10 7.46
C CYS A 120 0.38 10.28 7.78
N LEU A 121 -0.13 11.51 7.82
CA LEU A 121 -1.57 11.78 8.03
C LEU A 121 -2.40 11.10 6.94
N TYR A 122 -1.97 11.26 5.69
CA TYR A 122 -2.62 10.65 4.53
C TYR A 122 -2.62 9.13 4.62
N ASP A 123 -1.49 8.51 4.97
CA ASP A 123 -1.39 7.05 5.13
C ASP A 123 -2.26 6.54 6.29
N PHE A 124 -2.38 7.29 7.39
CA PHE A 124 -3.27 6.94 8.48
C PHE A 124 -4.75 7.02 8.07
N CYS A 125 -5.11 8.04 7.30
CA CYS A 125 -6.48 8.24 6.82
C CYS A 125 -6.88 7.21 5.74
N PHE A 126 -5.99 6.91 4.80
CA PHE A 126 -6.33 6.19 3.56
C PHE A 126 -5.45 4.97 3.26
N GLY A 127 -4.27 4.88 3.87
CA GLY A 127 -3.28 3.82 3.66
C GLY A 127 -3.56 2.53 4.43
N MET A 128 -4.50 2.56 5.38
CA MET A 128 -5.02 1.33 6.00
C MET A 128 -5.86 0.56 4.97
N ASN A 129 -5.45 -0.70 4.72
CA ASN A 129 -5.83 -1.59 3.61
C ASN A 129 -7.33 -1.63 3.23
N GLU A 130 -8.23 -1.37 4.17
CA GLU A 130 -9.67 -1.36 3.93
C GLU A 130 -10.16 -0.14 3.11
N HIS A 131 -9.50 1.02 3.29
CA HIS A 131 -9.87 2.26 2.61
C HIS A 131 -9.36 2.29 1.17
N ALA A 132 -8.15 1.79 0.90
CA ALA A 132 -7.60 1.66 -0.45
C ALA A 132 -8.50 0.78 -1.34
N LEU A 133 -9.03 -0.33 -0.81
CA LEU A 133 -9.99 -1.17 -1.52
C LEU A 133 -11.32 -0.45 -1.77
N ARG A 134 -11.84 0.30 -0.78
CA ARG A 134 -13.09 1.05 -0.92
C ARG A 134 -12.95 2.18 -1.94
N THR A 135 -11.83 2.90 -1.93
CA THR A 135 -11.52 3.99 -2.87
C THR A 135 -11.26 3.45 -4.29
N ALA A 136 -10.57 2.32 -4.44
CA ALA A 136 -10.45 1.66 -5.75
C ALA A 136 -11.83 1.27 -6.31
N LYS A 137 -12.73 0.74 -5.45
CA LYS A 137 -14.13 0.43 -5.80
C LYS A 137 -14.98 1.67 -6.11
N THR A 138 -14.71 2.83 -5.51
CA THR A 138 -15.49 4.05 -5.81
C THR A 138 -15.14 4.63 -7.18
N PHE A 139 -13.89 4.49 -7.62
CA PHE A 139 -13.48 4.87 -8.98
C PHE A 139 -13.78 3.81 -10.04
N ALA A 140 -14.21 2.61 -9.63
CA ALA A 140 -14.66 1.57 -10.54
C ALA A 140 -16.01 1.95 -11.18
N THR A 141 -16.07 1.86 -12.50
CA THR A 141 -17.30 1.98 -13.31
C THR A 141 -18.35 0.96 -12.87
N GLN A 142 -19.63 1.22 -13.17
CA GLN A 142 -20.72 0.31 -12.79
C GLN A 142 -20.51 -1.13 -13.29
N ALA A 143 -20.01 -1.27 -14.53
CA ALA A 143 -19.63 -2.57 -15.08
C ALA A 143 -18.47 -3.25 -14.34
N GLU A 144 -17.57 -2.48 -13.72
CA GLU A 144 -16.50 -3.02 -12.86
C GLU A 144 -17.04 -3.49 -11.50
N ARG A 145 -18.03 -2.80 -10.93
CA ARG A 145 -18.67 -3.19 -9.66
C ARG A 145 -19.49 -4.47 -9.79
N GLU A 146 -20.26 -4.60 -10.87
CA GLU A 146 -21.02 -5.82 -11.20
C GLU A 146 -20.09 -7.02 -11.40
N ALA A 147 -18.95 -6.84 -12.07
CA ALA A 147 -17.95 -7.89 -12.27
C ALA A 147 -17.24 -8.34 -10.98
N LEU A 148 -17.31 -7.55 -9.91
CA LEU A 148 -16.74 -7.84 -8.59
C LEU A 148 -17.73 -8.53 -7.64
N GLY A 149 -19.01 -8.68 -8.00
CA GLY A 149 -20.02 -9.32 -7.16
C GLY A 149 -20.36 -8.53 -5.89
N VAL A 150 -20.23 -7.21 -5.94
CA VAL A 150 -20.55 -6.30 -4.84
C VAL A 150 -21.76 -5.45 -5.28
N GLU A 151 -22.97 -5.96 -5.03
CA GLU A 151 -24.21 -5.16 -5.03
C GLU A 151 -24.52 -4.66 -3.62
#